data_AF-A0AAE9M866-F1
#
_entry.id   AF-A0AAE9M866-F1
#
_cell.length_a   1.000
_cell.length_b   1.000
_cell.length_c   1.000
_cell.angle_alpha   90.00
_cell.angle_beta   90.00
_cell.angle_gamma   90.00
#
_symmetry.space_group_name_H-M   'P 1'
#
loop_
_entity.id
_entity.type
_entity.pdbx_description
1 polymer ?
#
loop_
_entity_poly.entity_id
_entity_poly.type
_entity_poly.pdbx_seq_one_letter_code
_entity_poly.pdbx_strand_id
1 'polypeptide(L)'
;MFKLNISTQACMQASLPISLDVAEYLKTRLQKAEIKREELLKTIGYPVGVGSNSGSFLDSVYNFANAILKESNAENFKVQIEAIPAHQKLSVFKGKEEKPEEDHTVVVFFVDQTIEADVVYCKACQAWHTRKGNLKEDSIHQWVYADDFYSLLKFPEFPQAKTNKEEVPEKLVKLLLLKALLSGATSSNDGSHIKFH
;
A
#
# COMPACT_ATOMS: atom_id res chain seq x y z
N MET A 1 6.70 6.61 -3.72
CA MET A 1 7.81 6.47 -2.74
C MET A 1 8.72 5.35 -3.23
N PHE A 2 10.02 5.43 -3.01
CA PHE A 2 10.98 4.42 -3.51
C PHE A 2 11.78 3.84 -2.35
N LYS A 3 12.43 2.71 -2.60
CA LYS A 3 13.34 2.04 -1.67
C LYS A 3 14.69 1.86 -2.35
N LEU A 4 15.76 2.33 -1.70
CA LEU A 4 17.12 1.96 -2.04
C LEU A 4 17.46 0.68 -1.30
N ASN A 5 17.85 -0.35 -2.03
CA ASN A 5 18.33 -1.61 -1.50
C ASN A 5 19.83 -1.74 -1.74
N ILE A 6 20.57 -2.14 -0.73
CA ILE A 6 21.98 -2.53 -0.84
C ILE A 6 22.10 -3.92 -0.24
N SER A 7 22.58 -4.86 -1.05
CA SER A 7 22.77 -6.24 -0.62
C SER A 7 24.14 -6.78 -0.99
N THR A 8 24.55 -7.85 -0.32
CA THR A 8 25.78 -8.59 -0.61
C THR A 8 25.44 -10.02 -1.01
N GLN A 9 26.41 -10.71 -1.61
CA GLN A 9 26.27 -12.13 -1.94
C GLN A 9 26.14 -13.01 -0.68
N ALA A 10 26.56 -12.52 0.48
CA ALA A 10 26.52 -13.21 1.77
C ALA A 10 25.20 -12.98 2.55
N CYS A 11 24.07 -12.83 1.85
CA CYS A 11 22.71 -12.69 2.42
C CYS A 11 22.41 -11.41 3.21
N MET A 12 23.34 -10.46 3.35
CA MET A 12 23.01 -9.16 3.94
C MET A 12 22.17 -8.35 2.95
N GLN A 13 21.03 -7.84 3.41
CA GLN A 13 20.19 -6.91 2.65
C GLN A 13 19.72 -5.80 3.59
N ALA A 14 20.00 -4.57 3.21
CA ALA A 14 19.56 -3.38 3.92
C ALA A 14 18.77 -2.49 2.96
N SER A 15 17.82 -1.73 3.51
CA SER A 15 16.97 -0.88 2.70
C SER A 15 16.68 0.46 3.35
N LEU A 16 16.63 1.51 2.53
CA LEU A 16 16.30 2.88 2.93
C LEU A 16 15.13 3.42 2.08
N PRO A 17 14.03 3.88 2.68
CA PRO A 17 13.01 4.64 1.95
C PRO A 17 13.58 5.97 1.46
N ILE A 18 13.34 6.30 0.19
CA ILE A 18 13.82 7.52 -0.46
C ILE A 18 12.70 8.21 -1.24
N SER A 19 12.83 9.53 -1.42
CA SER A 19 11.92 10.33 -2.24
C SER A 19 12.09 10.03 -3.74
N LEU A 20 11.14 10.50 -4.57
CA LEU A 20 11.23 10.38 -6.02
C LEU A 20 12.49 11.07 -6.56
N ASP A 21 12.76 12.30 -6.12
CA ASP A 21 13.90 13.09 -6.58
C ASP A 21 15.24 12.38 -6.30
N VAL A 22 15.38 11.79 -5.11
CA VAL A 22 16.58 11.01 -4.75
C VAL A 22 16.68 9.74 -5.59
N ALA A 23 15.55 9.07 -5.85
CA ALA A 23 15.52 7.88 -6.69
C ALA A 23 15.91 8.19 -8.14
N GLU A 24 15.40 9.28 -8.72
CA GLU A 24 15.76 9.73 -10.07
C GLU A 24 17.22 10.10 -10.17
N TYR A 25 17.73 10.87 -9.20
CA TYR A 25 19.16 11.20 -9.11
C TYR A 25 20.04 9.95 -9.10
N LEU A 26 19.73 8.98 -8.23
CA LEU A 26 20.53 7.77 -8.07
C LEU A 26 20.41 6.83 -9.28
N LYS A 27 19.24 6.74 -9.93
CA LYS A 27 19.05 5.93 -11.15
C LYS A 27 20.01 6.31 -12.27
N THR A 28 20.33 7.60 -12.41
CA THR A 28 21.30 8.05 -13.44
C THR A 28 22.72 7.54 -13.20
N ARG A 29 23.06 7.23 -11.93
CA ARG A 29 24.40 6.84 -11.49
C ARG A 29 24.57 5.34 -11.28
N LEU A 30 23.50 4.67 -10.85
CA LEU A 30 23.46 3.22 -10.57
C LEU A 30 23.18 2.41 -11.84
N GLN A 31 23.99 2.63 -12.88
CA GLN A 31 23.87 1.91 -14.15
C GLN A 31 24.47 0.50 -14.08
N LYS A 32 25.37 0.26 -13.12
CA LYS A 32 25.98 -1.05 -12.88
C LYS A 32 25.17 -1.83 -11.85
N ALA A 33 24.92 -3.10 -12.13
CA ALA A 33 24.19 -3.99 -11.22
C ALA A 33 24.98 -4.30 -9.93
N GLU A 34 26.31 -4.25 -9.99
CA GLU A 34 27.21 -4.57 -8.89
C GLU A 34 28.30 -3.49 -8.79
N ILE A 35 28.56 -3.04 -7.57
CA ILE A 35 29.43 -1.92 -7.25
C ILE A 35 30.47 -2.39 -6.25
N LYS A 36 31.74 -2.10 -6.52
CA LYS A 36 32.83 -2.42 -5.60
C LYS A 36 32.74 -1.58 -4.33
N ARG A 37 33.20 -2.14 -3.23
CA ARG A 37 33.23 -1.51 -1.90
C ARG A 37 33.82 -0.10 -1.94
N GLU A 38 34.99 0.07 -2.57
CA GLU A 38 35.66 1.38 -2.66
C GLU A 38 34.92 2.38 -3.57
N GLU A 39 34.06 1.90 -4.47
CA GLU A 39 33.30 2.73 -5.41
C GLU A 39 31.90 3.09 -4.91
N LEU A 40 31.40 2.46 -3.84
CA LEU A 40 30.01 2.60 -3.40
C LEU A 40 29.64 4.06 -3.09
N LEU A 41 30.40 4.73 -2.22
CA LEU A 41 30.13 6.12 -1.84
C LEU A 41 30.27 7.08 -3.03
N LYS A 42 31.30 6.86 -3.86
CA LYS A 42 31.55 7.66 -5.07
C LYS A 42 30.40 7.54 -6.07
N THR A 43 29.87 6.33 -6.25
CA THR A 43 28.77 6.07 -7.18
C THR A 43 27.48 6.72 -6.70
N ILE A 44 27.25 6.77 -5.39
CA ILE A 44 26.10 7.48 -4.76
C ILE A 44 26.27 9.00 -4.81
N GLY A 45 27.46 9.52 -5.13
CA GLY A 45 27.73 10.95 -5.34
C GLY A 45 28.52 11.63 -4.21
N TYR A 46 29.28 10.86 -3.42
CA TYR A 46 30.11 11.37 -2.33
C TYR A 46 31.63 11.35 -2.64
N PRO A 47 32.42 12.28 -2.08
CA PRO A 47 31.99 13.44 -1.29
C PRO A 47 31.25 14.45 -2.15
N VAL A 48 30.35 15.19 -1.52
CA VAL A 48 29.56 16.23 -2.17
C VAL A 48 30.50 17.38 -2.57
N GLY A 49 30.46 17.82 -3.84
CA GLY A 49 31.36 18.86 -4.33
C GLY A 49 31.23 20.18 -3.55
N VAL A 50 32.36 20.88 -3.36
CA VAL A 50 32.39 22.20 -2.71
C VAL A 50 31.46 23.19 -3.43
N GLY A 51 30.48 23.75 -2.71
CA GLY A 51 29.48 24.71 -3.23
C GLY A 51 28.08 24.14 -3.49
N SER A 52 27.85 22.84 -3.25
CA SER A 52 26.52 22.26 -3.38
C SER A 52 25.66 22.52 -2.13
N ASN A 53 24.50 23.15 -2.28
CA ASN A 53 23.46 23.27 -1.24
C ASN A 53 22.81 21.92 -0.85
N SER A 54 23.46 20.79 -1.12
CA SER A 54 22.95 19.43 -0.94
C SER A 54 23.32 18.79 0.39
N GLY A 55 23.73 19.59 1.39
CA GLY A 55 23.94 19.15 2.78
C GLY A 55 22.66 18.73 3.53
N SER A 56 21.68 18.18 2.81
CA SER A 56 20.52 17.49 3.38
C SER A 56 19.95 16.46 2.41
N PHE A 57 20.07 16.69 1.09
CA PHE A 57 19.39 15.92 0.06
C PHE A 57 19.84 14.45 -0.01
N LEU A 58 21.14 14.17 0.13
CA LEU A 58 21.69 12.81 0.05
C LEU A 58 22.22 12.28 1.39
N ASP A 59 22.19 13.07 2.46
CA ASP A 59 22.88 12.70 3.70
C ASP A 59 22.32 11.43 4.34
N SER A 60 21.01 11.23 4.21
CA SER A 60 20.37 9.98 4.63
C SER A 60 20.91 8.78 3.85
N VAL A 61 21.13 8.94 2.54
CA VAL A 61 21.68 7.91 1.66
C VAL A 61 23.15 7.63 2.00
N TYR A 62 23.93 8.66 2.27
CA TYR A 62 25.32 8.51 2.69
C TYR A 62 25.47 7.83 4.04
N ASN A 63 24.75 8.30 5.04
CA ASN A 63 24.78 7.72 6.37
C ASN A 63 24.38 6.24 6.32
N PHE A 64 23.37 5.91 5.52
CA PHE A 64 22.95 4.54 5.24
C PHE A 64 24.05 3.70 4.57
N ALA A 65 24.63 4.17 3.46
CA ALA A 65 25.69 3.44 2.76
C ALA A 65 26.96 3.28 3.62
N ASN A 66 27.31 4.31 4.39
CA ASN A 66 28.45 4.28 5.31
C ASN A 66 28.23 3.32 6.48
N ALA A 67 27.01 3.24 7.02
CA ALA A 67 26.66 2.24 8.04
C ALA A 67 26.86 0.81 7.50
N ILE A 68 26.38 0.55 6.28
CA ILE A 68 26.56 -0.75 5.62
C ILE A 68 28.04 -1.09 5.40
N LEU A 69 28.84 -0.10 4.97
CA LEU A 69 30.29 -0.32 4.82
C LEU A 69 30.95 -0.64 6.16
N LYS A 70 30.49 -0.08 7.28
CA LYS A 70 31.02 -0.41 8.61
C LYS A 70 30.60 -1.79 9.10
N GLU A 71 29.38 -2.22 8.76
CA GLU A 71 28.81 -3.49 9.22
C GLU A 71 29.20 -4.68 8.33
N SER A 72 29.53 -4.44 7.05
CA SER A 72 29.86 -5.47 6.08
C SER A 72 31.32 -5.40 5.64
N ASN A 73 31.97 -6.57 5.54
CA ASN A 73 33.30 -6.71 4.92
C ASN A 73 33.23 -7.18 3.45
N ALA A 74 32.05 -7.13 2.81
CA ALA A 74 31.91 -7.56 1.42
C ALA A 74 32.70 -6.65 0.46
N GLU A 75 33.30 -7.26 -0.55
CA GLU A 75 34.03 -6.57 -1.63
C GLU A 75 33.09 -5.97 -2.67
N ASN A 76 31.92 -6.60 -2.87
CA ASN A 76 30.95 -6.20 -3.89
C ASN A 76 29.56 -6.06 -3.28
N PHE A 77 28.85 -5.03 -3.73
CA PHE A 77 27.49 -4.72 -3.30
C PHE A 77 26.58 -4.64 -4.52
N LYS A 78 25.41 -5.26 -4.41
CA LYS A 78 24.33 -5.10 -5.35
C LYS A 78 23.44 -3.95 -4.87
N VAL A 79 23.27 -2.94 -5.72
CA VAL A 79 22.49 -1.75 -5.36
C VAL A 79 21.30 -1.63 -6.30
N GLN A 80 20.09 -1.54 -5.74
CA GLN A 80 18.85 -1.52 -6.52
C GLN A 80 17.89 -0.47 -5.99
N ILE A 81 17.13 0.14 -6.89
CA ILE A 81 16.04 1.05 -6.53
C ILE A 81 14.73 0.40 -6.94
N GLU A 82 13.85 0.21 -5.97
CA GLU A 82 12.53 -0.36 -6.17
C GLU A 82 11.47 0.71 -5.90
N ALA A 83 10.44 0.77 -6.74
CA ALA A 83 9.26 1.53 -6.39
C ALA A 83 8.58 0.83 -5.21
N ILE A 84 8.31 1.56 -4.14
CA ILE A 84 7.40 1.07 -3.10
C ILE A 84 6.02 1.22 -3.71
N PRO A 85 5.30 0.11 -3.98
CA PRO A 85 3.93 0.21 -4.48
C PRO A 85 3.17 1.09 -3.50
N ALA A 86 2.55 2.16 -4.00
CA ALA A 86 1.58 2.86 -3.18
C ALA A 86 0.58 1.79 -2.74
N HIS A 87 0.41 1.58 -1.43
CA HIS A 87 -0.69 0.75 -0.96
C HIS A 87 -1.93 1.28 -1.69
N GLN A 88 -2.53 0.45 -2.56
CA GLN A 88 -3.76 0.82 -3.26
C GLN A 88 -4.70 1.33 -2.18
N LYS A 89 -5.04 2.62 -2.26
CA LYS A 89 -5.94 3.23 -1.31
C LYS A 89 -7.28 2.60 -1.64
N LEU A 90 -7.70 1.64 -0.83
CA LEU A 90 -8.98 0.99 -0.97
C LEU A 90 -10.06 2.07 -0.95
N SER A 91 -10.75 2.24 -2.07
CA SER A 91 -11.92 3.12 -2.12
C SER A 91 -13.07 2.38 -1.44
N VAL A 92 -13.26 2.68 -0.15
CA VAL A 92 -14.38 2.16 0.64
C VAL A 92 -15.51 3.16 0.57
N PHE A 93 -16.65 2.70 0.08
CA PHE A 93 -17.85 3.49 -0.10
C PHE A 93 -18.85 3.13 0.99
N LYS A 94 -19.63 4.12 1.46
CA LYS A 94 -20.52 3.95 2.62
C LYS A 94 -21.97 3.84 2.18
N GLY A 95 -22.69 2.88 2.76
CA GLY A 95 -24.13 2.71 2.54
C GLY A 95 -24.49 2.31 1.11
N LYS A 96 -25.80 2.32 0.82
CA LYS A 96 -26.35 1.95 -0.49
C LYS A 96 -26.51 3.14 -1.44
N GLU A 97 -26.28 4.36 -0.95
CA GLU A 97 -26.58 5.62 -1.65
C GLU A 97 -25.57 5.88 -2.77
N GLU A 98 -24.31 5.59 -2.48
CA GLU A 98 -23.24 5.59 -3.48
C GLU A 98 -23.33 4.30 -4.28
N LYS A 99 -23.46 4.44 -5.60
CA LYS A 99 -23.61 3.31 -6.53
C LYS A 99 -22.28 3.04 -7.23
N PRO A 100 -21.90 1.76 -7.41
CA PRO A 100 -20.74 1.42 -8.20
C PRO A 100 -20.96 1.77 -9.67
N GLU A 101 -19.84 1.85 -10.40
CA GLU A 101 -19.86 1.92 -11.85
C GLU A 101 -20.57 0.69 -12.45
N GLU A 102 -21.14 0.88 -13.63
CA GLU A 102 -21.91 -0.17 -14.31
C GLU A 102 -21.02 -1.36 -14.66
N ASP A 103 -21.58 -2.56 -14.61
CA ASP A 103 -20.90 -3.84 -14.86
C ASP A 103 -19.72 -4.16 -13.93
N HIS A 104 -19.50 -3.36 -12.88
CA HIS A 104 -18.47 -3.65 -11.88
C HIS A 104 -19.04 -4.46 -10.74
N THR A 105 -18.28 -5.49 -10.37
CA THR A 105 -18.60 -6.34 -9.23
C THR A 105 -18.01 -5.74 -7.96
N VAL A 106 -18.78 -5.79 -6.87
CA VAL A 106 -18.37 -5.28 -5.57
C VAL A 106 -18.53 -6.32 -4.47
N VAL A 107 -17.80 -6.10 -3.40
CA VAL A 107 -17.97 -6.80 -2.13
C VAL A 107 -18.69 -5.88 -1.17
N VAL A 108 -19.79 -6.36 -0.61
CA VAL A 108 -20.69 -5.62 0.27
C VAL A 108 -20.57 -6.15 1.69
N PHE A 109 -20.42 -5.23 2.64
CA PHE A 109 -20.40 -5.51 4.06
C PHE A 109 -21.69 -4.98 4.68
N PHE A 110 -22.38 -5.84 5.43
CA PHE A 110 -23.63 -5.49 6.09
C PHE A 110 -23.41 -5.07 7.54
N VAL A 111 -24.40 -4.37 8.10
CA VAL A 111 -24.41 -3.93 9.50
C VAL A 111 -24.32 -5.12 10.48
N ASP A 112 -24.83 -6.29 10.09
CA ASP A 112 -24.74 -7.54 10.85
C ASP A 112 -23.38 -8.25 10.73
N GLN A 113 -22.37 -7.58 10.15
CA GLN A 113 -21.01 -8.06 9.92
C GLN A 113 -20.92 -9.21 8.90
N THR A 114 -22.00 -9.51 8.18
CA THR A 114 -21.94 -10.44 7.05
C THR A 114 -21.34 -9.77 5.81
N ILE A 115 -20.78 -10.59 4.92
CA ILE A 115 -20.14 -10.15 3.69
C ILE A 115 -20.77 -10.93 2.53
N GLU A 116 -21.19 -10.22 1.49
CA GLU A 116 -21.53 -10.83 0.20
C GLU A 116 -20.58 -10.33 -0.88
N ALA A 117 -20.08 -11.27 -1.68
CA ALA A 117 -19.27 -11.01 -2.85
C ALA A 117 -20.12 -11.21 -4.12
N ASP A 118 -19.55 -10.86 -5.27
CA ASP A 118 -20.22 -11.00 -6.56
C ASP A 118 -21.52 -10.19 -6.67
N VAL A 119 -21.55 -9.02 -6.03
CA VAL A 119 -22.70 -8.11 -6.02
C VAL A 119 -22.56 -7.10 -7.15
N VAL A 120 -23.67 -6.83 -7.86
CA VAL A 120 -23.73 -5.83 -8.93
C VAL A 120 -24.93 -4.92 -8.71
N TYR A 121 -24.78 -3.63 -8.98
CA TYR A 121 -25.90 -2.69 -9.05
C TYR A 121 -26.41 -2.60 -10.49
N CYS A 122 -27.65 -3.03 -10.73
CA CYS A 122 -28.27 -2.95 -12.05
C CYS A 122 -29.02 -1.63 -12.20
N LYS A 123 -28.59 -0.77 -13.13
CA LYS A 123 -29.27 0.50 -13.40
C LYS A 123 -30.67 0.32 -13.98
N ALA A 124 -30.90 -0.73 -14.78
CA ALA A 124 -32.21 -1.01 -15.38
C ALA A 124 -33.25 -1.42 -14.33
N CYS A 125 -32.84 -2.21 -13.33
CA CYS A 125 -33.70 -2.64 -12.22
C CYS A 125 -33.71 -1.63 -11.07
N GLN A 126 -32.78 -0.67 -11.06
CA GLN A 126 -32.50 0.24 -9.94
C GLN A 126 -32.30 -0.50 -8.60
N ALA A 127 -31.68 -1.68 -8.66
CA ALA A 127 -31.60 -2.60 -7.53
C ALA A 127 -30.24 -3.32 -7.48
N TRP A 128 -29.86 -3.77 -6.29
CA TRP A 128 -28.67 -4.58 -6.06
C TRP A 128 -28.96 -6.06 -6.24
N HIS A 129 -28.13 -6.75 -7.03
CA HIS A 129 -28.29 -8.15 -7.35
C HIS A 129 -27.08 -8.98 -6.91
N THR A 130 -27.37 -10.22 -6.53
CA THR A 130 -26.38 -11.27 -6.35
C THR A 130 -26.81 -12.50 -7.13
N ARG A 131 -25.89 -13.44 -7.38
CA ARG A 131 -26.24 -14.75 -7.96
C ARG A 131 -27.23 -15.55 -7.10
N LYS A 132 -27.28 -15.28 -5.79
CA LYS A 132 -28.17 -15.97 -4.83
C LYS A 132 -29.54 -15.32 -4.69
N GLY A 133 -29.77 -14.17 -5.33
CA GLY A 133 -31.03 -13.44 -5.29
C GLY A 133 -30.89 -12.01 -4.72
N ASN A 134 -31.99 -11.54 -4.11
CA ASN A 134 -32.14 -10.15 -3.66
C ASN A 134 -31.26 -9.83 -2.45
N LEU A 135 -30.71 -8.62 -2.45
CA LEU A 135 -29.86 -8.12 -1.38
C LEU A 135 -30.67 -7.33 -0.34
N LYS A 136 -30.25 -7.36 0.93
CA LYS A 136 -30.81 -6.49 1.97
C LYS A 136 -30.19 -5.10 1.87
N GLU A 137 -30.63 -4.31 0.90
CA GLU A 137 -30.02 -3.01 0.56
C GLU A 137 -29.94 -2.06 1.76
N ASP A 138 -30.98 -2.01 2.59
CA ASP A 138 -31.04 -1.15 3.78
C ASP A 138 -30.03 -1.54 4.87
N SER A 139 -29.48 -2.74 4.79
CA SER A 139 -28.47 -3.24 5.73
C SER A 139 -27.05 -3.06 5.22
N ILE A 140 -26.84 -2.46 4.04
CA ILE A 140 -25.50 -2.20 3.49
C ILE A 140 -24.81 -1.16 4.37
N HIS A 141 -23.71 -1.56 5.00
CA HIS A 141 -22.88 -0.65 5.78
C HIS A 141 -21.83 0.02 4.91
N GLN A 142 -21.11 -0.78 4.11
CA GLN A 142 -20.06 -0.31 3.22
C GLN A 142 -19.88 -1.29 2.07
N TRP A 143 -19.27 -0.83 0.98
CA TRP A 143 -18.89 -1.67 -0.14
C TRP A 143 -17.58 -1.21 -0.77
N VAL A 144 -16.99 -2.09 -1.57
CA VAL A 144 -15.69 -1.90 -2.22
C VAL A 144 -15.67 -2.64 -3.55
N TYR A 145 -14.94 -2.14 -4.54
CA TYR A 145 -14.70 -2.88 -5.78
C TYR A 145 -14.02 -4.22 -5.49
N ALA A 146 -14.54 -5.28 -6.12
CA ALA A 146 -14.07 -6.64 -5.89
C ALA A 146 -12.59 -6.78 -6.26
N ASP A 147 -12.15 -6.16 -7.36
CA ASP A 147 -10.75 -6.21 -7.80
C ASP A 147 -9.79 -5.57 -6.79
N ASP A 148 -10.16 -4.40 -6.24
CA ASP A 148 -9.39 -3.73 -5.19
C ASP A 148 -9.37 -4.53 -3.88
N PHE A 149 -10.47 -5.22 -3.57
CA PHE A 149 -10.55 -6.05 -2.37
C PHE A 149 -9.68 -7.31 -2.50
N TYR A 150 -9.73 -8.01 -3.63
CA TYR A 150 -8.97 -9.23 -3.86
C TYR A 150 -7.48 -8.95 -4.07
N SER A 151 -7.11 -7.85 -4.72
CA SER A 151 -5.71 -7.44 -4.87
C SER A 151 -5.03 -7.23 -3.51
N LEU A 152 -5.77 -6.68 -2.53
CA LEU A 152 -5.29 -6.47 -1.18
C LEU A 152 -5.15 -7.76 -0.37
N LEU A 153 -5.98 -8.76 -0.63
CA LEU A 153 -5.89 -10.05 0.06
C LEU A 153 -4.68 -10.86 -0.40
N LYS A 154 -3.95 -10.41 -1.44
CA LYS A 154 -2.79 -11.11 -2.03
C LYS A 154 -3.06 -12.61 -2.16
N PHE A 155 -4.28 -12.98 -2.55
CA PHE A 155 -4.53 -14.36 -2.91
C PHE A 155 -3.59 -14.67 -4.09
N PRO A 156 -2.82 -15.77 -4.05
CA PRO A 156 -2.17 -16.24 -5.27
C PRO A 156 -3.27 -16.35 -6.33
N GLU A 157 -3.04 -15.84 -7.54
CA GLU A 157 -4.01 -15.92 -8.64
C GLU A 157 -4.54 -17.35 -8.70
N PHE A 158 -5.78 -17.55 -8.25
CA PHE A 158 -6.36 -18.87 -8.25
C PHE A 158 -6.58 -19.24 -9.71
N PRO A 159 -5.93 -20.30 -10.23
CA PRO A 159 -6.27 -20.79 -11.55
C PRO A 159 -7.77 -21.09 -11.54
N GLN A 160 -8.46 -20.59 -12.56
CA GLN A 160 -9.92 -20.50 -12.61
C GLN A 160 -10.63 -21.75 -12.08
N ALA A 161 -11.61 -21.49 -11.22
CA ALA A 161 -12.70 -22.33 -10.77
C ALA A 161 -12.34 -23.77 -10.32
N LYS A 162 -12.20 -23.95 -9.00
CA LYS A 162 -12.77 -25.13 -8.34
C LYS A 162 -13.68 -24.68 -7.21
N THR A 163 -14.94 -25.04 -7.36
CA THR A 163 -16.01 -24.95 -6.36
C THR A 163 -15.58 -25.67 -5.09
N ASN A 164 -15.18 -24.94 -4.06
CA ASN A 164 -15.34 -25.40 -2.69
C ASN A 164 -15.49 -24.20 -1.77
N LYS A 165 -16.55 -24.26 -0.95
CA LYS A 165 -16.84 -23.31 0.11
C LYS A 165 -15.73 -23.41 1.14
N GLU A 166 -14.83 -22.45 1.19
CA GLU A 166 -13.94 -22.26 2.33
C GLU A 166 -14.35 -20.99 3.07
N GLU A 167 -14.66 -21.18 4.34
CA GLU A 167 -15.07 -20.15 5.29
C GLU A 167 -13.95 -19.13 5.48
N VAL A 168 -14.31 -17.85 5.40
CA VAL A 168 -13.39 -16.74 5.63
C VAL A 168 -12.86 -16.83 7.08
N PRO A 169 -11.53 -16.89 7.30
CA PRO A 169 -10.96 -17.01 8.64
C PRO A 169 -11.38 -15.83 9.54
N GLU A 170 -11.99 -16.11 10.70
CA GLU A 170 -12.47 -15.11 11.68
C GLU A 170 -11.43 -14.03 12.08
N LYS A 171 -10.14 -14.34 11.96
CA LYS A 171 -9.05 -13.37 12.21
C LYS A 171 -9.03 -12.21 11.22
N LEU A 172 -9.53 -12.40 9.99
CA LEU A 172 -9.61 -11.35 8.96
C LEU A 172 -10.76 -10.37 9.24
N VAL A 173 -11.91 -10.86 9.71
CA VAL A 173 -13.06 -10.03 10.10
C VAL A 173 -12.67 -9.10 11.26
N LYS A 174 -11.94 -9.62 12.26
CA LYS A 174 -11.44 -8.82 13.39
C LYS A 174 -10.46 -7.73 12.95
N LEU A 175 -9.60 -7.97 11.96
CA LEU A 175 -8.63 -6.97 11.48
C LEU A 175 -9.30 -5.82 10.69
N LEU A 176 -10.39 -6.13 9.95
CA LEU A 176 -11.16 -5.15 9.18
C LEU A 176 -11.99 -4.23 10.09
N LEU A 177 -12.62 -4.78 11.15
CA LEU A 177 -13.38 -3.99 12.13
C LEU A 177 -12.49 -3.00 12.91
N LEU A 178 -11.25 -3.39 13.25
CA LEU A 178 -10.30 -2.52 13.95
C LEU A 178 -9.86 -1.31 13.11
N LYS A 179 -9.70 -1.47 11.79
CA LYS A 179 -9.39 -0.34 10.90
C LYS A 179 -10.57 0.63 10.75
N ALA A 180 -11.80 0.12 10.73
CA ALA A 180 -13.01 0.95 10.66
C ALA A 180 -13.20 1.79 11.95
N LEU A 181 -12.92 1.22 13.12
CA LEU A 181 -12.98 1.95 14.39
C LEU A 181 -11.89 3.01 14.54
N LEU A 182 -10.66 2.73 14.07
CA LEU A 182 -9.54 3.69 14.13
C LEU A 182 -9.68 4.85 13.14
N SER A 183 -10.42 4.66 12.03
CA SER A 183 -10.73 5.71 11.07
C SER A 183 -11.98 6.55 11.43
N GLY A 184 -12.74 6.13 12.44
CA GLY A 184 -13.82 6.91 13.03
C GLY A 184 -13.38 7.92 14.09
N ALA A 185 -12.14 7.84 14.59
CA ALA A 185 -11.66 8.68 15.70
C ALA A 185 -11.10 10.06 15.28
N THR A 186 -11.12 10.40 14.00
CA THR A 186 -10.69 11.73 13.51
C THR A 186 -11.85 12.46 12.84
N SER A 187 -12.91 12.77 13.59
CA SER A 187 -13.89 13.80 13.20
C SER A 187 -14.74 14.24 14.39
N SER A 188 -14.21 15.13 15.22
CA SER A 188 -15.00 16.16 15.90
C SER A 188 -14.09 17.24 16.48
N ASN A 189 -13.86 18.28 15.69
CA ASN A 189 -13.57 19.62 16.21
C ASN A 189 -14.24 20.60 15.26
N ASP A 190 -15.42 21.15 15.60
CA ASP A 190 -15.56 22.60 15.83
C ASP A 190 -16.96 23.03 16.31
N GLY A 191 -16.94 24.06 17.17
CA GLY A 191 -17.94 25.02 17.63
C GLY A 191 -19.47 24.81 17.54
N SER A 192 -20.14 24.86 18.70
CA SER A 192 -21.28 25.80 18.89
C SER A 192 -21.63 26.05 20.37
N HIS A 193 -21.61 27.34 20.72
CA HIS A 193 -22.34 28.06 21.79
C HIS A 193 -22.45 27.47 23.21
N ILE A 194 -21.74 28.09 24.16
CA ILE A 194 -22.11 28.10 25.59
C ILE A 194 -22.56 29.53 25.95
N LYS A 195 -23.83 29.66 26.34
CA LYS A 195 -24.38 30.87 26.99
C LYS A 195 -24.10 30.78 28.49
N PHE A 196 -23.60 31.87 29.06
CA PHE A 196 -23.55 32.08 30.51
C PHE A 196 -24.88 32.69 30.99
N HIS A 197 -25.43 32.12 32.07
CA HIS A 197 -26.39 32.75 32.95
C HIS A 197 -25.85 32.66 34.37
#